data_AF-A0A7V9M1Y6-F1
#
_entry.id   AF-A0A7V9M1Y6-F1
#
_cell.length_a   1.000
_cell.length_b   1.000
_cell.length_c   1.000
_cell.angle_alpha   90.00
_cell.angle_beta   90.00
_cell.angle_gamma   90.00
#
_symmetry.space_group_name_H-M   'P 1'
#
loop_
_entity.id
_entity.type
_entity.pdbx_description
1 polymer ?
#
loop_
_entity_poly.entity_id
_entity_poly.type
_entity_poly.pdbx_seq_one_letter_code
_entity_poly.pdbx_strand_id
1 'polypeptide(L)'
;QLHDVYEKTGDNYIGDKLSHAYTSLLEILDITSKQFTEEIFRALLQKAIDTKEWMSKGIYQSREKDYTNPFRKMMYDTKAEMDKVIGKLEDNTFIQQQLGEFDSFKKEVKQIIKSINTG
;
A
#
# COMPACT_ATOMS: atom_id res chain seq x y z
N GLN A 1 30.56 14.15 -20.19
CA GLN A 1 31.38 13.52 -19.12
C GLN A 1 30.58 13.28 -17.84
N LEU A 2 30.02 14.28 -17.15
CA LEU A 2 29.18 14.02 -15.96
C LEU A 2 27.77 13.49 -16.32
N HIS A 3 27.17 13.99 -17.41
CA HIS A 3 25.88 13.50 -17.91
C HIS A 3 25.92 12.02 -18.31
N ASP A 4 26.96 11.58 -19.02
CA ASP A 4 27.11 10.18 -19.45
C ASP A 4 27.26 9.21 -18.26
N VAL A 5 27.77 9.70 -17.12
CA VAL A 5 27.88 8.94 -15.87
C VAL A 5 26.51 8.85 -15.19
N TYR A 6 25.72 9.93 -15.17
CA TYR A 6 24.35 9.90 -14.63
C TYR A 6 23.41 9.02 -15.46
N GLU A 7 23.57 9.01 -16.77
CA GLU A 7 22.79 8.16 -17.68
C GLU A 7 23.08 6.67 -17.38
N LYS A 8 24.37 6.29 -17.35
CA LYS A 8 24.78 4.91 -16.97
C LYS A 8 24.40 4.51 -15.54
N THR A 9 24.46 5.45 -14.60
CA THR A 9 24.05 5.20 -13.21
C THR A 9 22.54 5.06 -13.09
N GLY A 10 21.79 5.81 -13.91
CA GLY A 10 20.35 5.65 -14.08
C GLY A 10 19.97 4.29 -14.63
N ASP A 11 20.71 3.77 -15.61
CA ASP A 11 20.48 2.45 -16.21
C ASP A 11 20.62 1.32 -15.17
N ASN A 12 21.60 1.42 -14.27
CA ASN A 12 21.84 0.40 -13.23
C ASN A 12 20.96 0.59 -11.97
N TYR A 13 20.36 1.77 -11.78
CA TYR A 13 19.65 2.12 -10.56
C TYR A 13 18.49 1.17 -10.23
N ILE A 14 17.76 0.67 -11.22
CA ILE A 14 16.66 -0.27 -11.00
C ILE A 14 17.18 -1.59 -10.40
N GLY A 15 18.31 -2.09 -10.91
CA GLY A 15 18.95 -3.31 -10.41
C GLY A 15 19.52 -3.12 -9.00
N ASP A 16 20.17 -1.98 -8.75
CA ASP A 16 20.71 -1.64 -7.44
C ASP A 16 19.59 -1.48 -6.40
N LYS A 17 18.50 -0.81 -6.77
CA LYS A 17 17.32 -0.62 -5.93
C LYS A 17 16.65 -1.94 -5.59
N LEU A 18 16.54 -2.87 -6.55
CA LEU A 18 16.01 -4.20 -6.32
C LEU A 18 16.90 -4.99 -5.36
N SER A 19 18.22 -4.99 -5.60
CA SER A 19 19.19 -5.68 -4.75
C SER A 19 19.14 -5.14 -3.33
N HIS A 20 19.12 -3.82 -3.18
CA HIS A 20 19.01 -3.17 -1.87
C HIS A 20 17.70 -3.53 -1.16
N ALA A 21 16.55 -3.44 -1.86
CA ALA A 21 15.26 -3.81 -1.30
C ALA A 21 15.22 -5.28 -0.84
N TYR A 22 15.81 -6.18 -1.63
CA TYR A 22 15.92 -7.60 -1.28
C TYR A 22 16.82 -7.82 -0.06
N THR A 23 18.00 -7.19 0.00
CA THR A 23 18.89 -7.30 1.16
C THR A 23 18.25 -6.74 2.43
N SER A 24 17.61 -5.57 2.35
CA SER A 24 16.89 -4.99 3.50
C SER A 24 15.73 -5.88 3.95
N LEU A 25 15.04 -6.55 3.04
CA LEU A 25 14.00 -7.50 3.37
C LEU A 25 14.57 -8.71 4.15
N LEU A 26 15.68 -9.27 3.69
CA LEU A 26 16.37 -10.37 4.38
C LEU A 26 16.81 -9.97 5.79
N GLU A 27 17.35 -8.75 5.95
CA GLU A 27 17.75 -8.18 7.24
C GLU A 27 16.56 -8.02 8.20
N ILE A 28 15.43 -7.48 7.73
CA ILE A 28 14.20 -7.34 8.53
C ILE A 28 13.65 -8.69 8.99
N LEU A 29 13.80 -9.72 8.15
CA LEU A 29 13.33 -11.07 8.43
C LEU A 29 14.34 -11.90 9.24
N ASP A 30 15.56 -11.39 9.45
CA ASP A 30 16.68 -12.08 10.08
C ASP A 30 16.98 -13.44 9.42
N ILE A 31 16.97 -13.47 8.08
CA ILE A 31 17.24 -14.66 7.28
C ILE A 31 18.33 -14.42 6.25
N THR A 32 19.01 -15.49 5.85
CA THR A 32 19.94 -15.49 4.72
C THR A 32 19.23 -15.74 3.39
N SER A 33 19.88 -15.41 2.28
CA SER A 33 19.37 -15.70 0.93
C SER A 33 19.08 -17.19 0.70
N LYS A 34 19.81 -18.09 1.36
CA LYS A 34 19.59 -19.55 1.29
C LYS A 34 18.31 -20.00 2.00
N GLN A 35 17.87 -19.25 3.01
CA GLN A 35 16.65 -19.54 3.76
C GLN A 35 15.42 -18.93 3.09
N PHE A 36 15.60 -18.07 2.08
CA PHE A 36 14.50 -17.48 1.32
C PHE A 36 13.85 -18.52 0.42
N THR A 37 12.81 -19.16 0.93
CA THR A 37 12.04 -20.18 0.20
C THR A 37 10.79 -19.60 -0.45
N GLU A 38 10.19 -20.36 -1.36
CA GLU A 38 8.88 -20.02 -1.95
C GLU A 38 7.80 -19.84 -0.89
N GLU A 39 7.82 -20.64 0.18
CA GLU A 39 6.87 -20.53 1.29
C GLU A 39 6.98 -19.18 1.99
N ILE A 40 8.20 -18.73 2.29
CA ILE A 40 8.45 -17.40 2.87
C ILE A 40 7.99 -16.32 1.89
N PHE A 41 8.32 -16.45 0.60
CA PHE A 41 7.91 -15.46 -0.38
C PHE A 41 6.40 -15.33 -0.50
N ARG A 42 5.66 -16.45 -0.49
CA ARG A 42 4.18 -16.44 -0.44
C ARG A 42 3.64 -15.77 0.81
N ALA A 43 4.20 -16.09 1.97
CA ALA A 43 3.79 -15.49 3.23
C ALA A 43 4.01 -13.96 3.22
N LEU A 44 5.11 -13.50 2.62
CA LEU A 44 5.40 -12.08 2.45
C LEU A 44 4.41 -11.38 1.51
N LEU A 45 4.08 -12.01 0.38
CA LEU A 45 3.08 -11.49 -0.55
C LEU A 45 1.69 -11.39 0.11
N GLN A 46 1.31 -12.38 0.92
CA GLN A 46 0.07 -12.32 1.69
C GLN A 46 0.12 -11.20 2.74
N LYS A 47 1.22 -11.09 3.49
CA LYS A 47 1.43 -10.01 4.46
C LYS A 47 1.37 -8.63 3.82
N ALA A 48 1.86 -8.48 2.59
CA ALA A 48 1.76 -7.23 1.84
C ALA A 48 0.30 -6.86 1.51
N ILE A 49 -0.53 -7.84 1.11
CA ILE A 49 -1.97 -7.64 0.95
C ILE A 49 -2.60 -7.20 2.27
N ASP A 50 -2.33 -7.91 3.36
CA ASP A 50 -2.95 -7.63 4.66
C ASP A 50 -2.56 -6.25 5.19
N THR A 51 -1.30 -5.85 4.97
CA THR A 51 -0.79 -4.52 5.35
C THR A 51 -1.50 -3.42 4.55
N LYS A 52 -1.63 -3.59 3.22
CA LYS A 52 -2.33 -2.61 2.38
C LYS A 52 -3.83 -2.55 2.70
N GLU A 53 -4.44 -3.67 3.07
CA GLU A 53 -5.82 -3.72 3.55
C GLU A 53 -5.99 -2.94 4.85
N TRP A 54 -5.09 -3.15 5.82
CA TRP A 54 -5.09 -2.42 7.08
C TRP A 54 -4.92 -0.91 6.87
N MET A 55 -4.01 -0.50 5.99
CA MET A 55 -3.83 0.91 5.62
C MET A 55 -5.10 1.52 5.01
N SER A 56 -5.71 0.81 4.06
CA SER A 56 -6.93 1.26 3.37
C SER A 56 -8.11 1.41 4.35
N LYS A 57 -8.28 0.46 5.26
CA LYS A 57 -9.25 0.55 6.36
C LYS A 57 -8.94 1.70 7.30
N GLY A 58 -7.67 1.93 7.62
CA GLY A 58 -7.22 3.05 8.45
C GLY A 58 -7.56 4.42 7.85
N ILE A 59 -7.42 4.57 6.53
CA ILE A 59 -7.85 5.79 5.81
C ILE A 59 -9.35 6.02 5.98
N TYR A 60 -10.16 4.99 5.76
CA TYR A 60 -11.61 5.06 5.93
C TYR A 60 -11.99 5.40 7.38
N GLN A 61 -11.47 4.68 8.36
CA GLN A 61 -11.76 4.89 9.79
C GLN A 61 -11.32 6.26 10.28
N SER A 62 -10.19 6.78 9.79
CA SER A 62 -9.73 8.13 10.11
C SER A 62 -10.76 9.18 9.66
N ARG A 63 -11.32 9.00 8.46
CA ARG A 63 -12.35 9.90 7.91
C ARG A 63 -13.71 9.69 8.57
N GLU A 64 -14.09 8.47 8.93
CA GLU A 64 -15.34 8.18 9.63
C GLU A 64 -15.39 8.87 11.01
N LYS A 65 -14.25 8.97 11.71
CA LYS A 65 -14.16 9.71 12.98
C LYS A 65 -14.54 11.18 12.85
N ASP A 66 -14.33 11.78 11.68
CA ASP A 66 -14.73 13.18 11.44
C ASP A 66 -16.25 13.36 11.46
N TYR A 67 -17.02 12.31 11.11
CA TYR A 67 -18.49 12.30 11.09
C TYR A 67 -19.12 11.83 12.40
N THR A 68 -18.47 10.90 13.09
CA THR A 68 -19.02 10.25 14.29
C THR A 68 -18.64 10.96 15.58
N ASN A 69 -17.62 11.82 15.58
CA ASN A 69 -17.18 12.54 16.77
C ASN A 69 -18.23 13.58 17.23
N PRO A 70 -18.81 13.44 18.44
CA PRO A 70 -19.84 14.34 18.95
C PRO A 70 -19.39 15.80 19.05
N PHE A 71 -18.13 16.05 19.41
CA PHE A 71 -17.58 17.41 19.53
C PHE A 71 -17.44 18.11 18.18
N ARG A 72 -17.09 17.35 17.13
CA ARG A 72 -17.04 17.89 15.76
C ARG A 72 -18.42 18.10 15.18
N LYS A 73 -19.37 17.23 15.52
CA LYS A 73 -20.76 17.33 15.10
C LYS A 73 -21.46 18.56 15.69
N MET A 74 -21.09 18.99 16.89
CA MET A 74 -21.61 20.21 17.54
C MET A 74 -21.24 21.51 16.79
N MET A 75 -20.28 21.48 15.86
CA MET A 75 -19.90 22.66 15.06
C MET A 75 -20.81 22.89 13.85
N TYR A 76 -21.74 21.98 13.57
CA TYR A 76 -22.64 22.04 12.42
C TYR A 76 -24.10 21.98 12.89
N ASP A 77 -24.95 22.85 12.35
CA ASP A 77 -26.37 22.88 12.71
C ASP A 77 -27.15 21.73 12.05
N THR A 78 -26.70 21.26 10.88
CA THR A 78 -27.35 20.18 10.15
C THR A 78 -26.37 19.20 9.52
N LYS A 79 -26.82 17.97 9.29
CA LYS A 79 -26.04 16.97 8.54
C LYS A 79 -25.72 17.44 7.11
N ALA A 80 -26.61 18.21 6.49
CA ALA A 80 -26.40 18.77 5.15
C ALA A 80 -25.28 19.83 5.13
N GLU A 81 -25.15 20.65 6.18
CA GLU A 81 -24.04 21.59 6.33
C GLU A 81 -22.72 20.86 6.58
N MET A 82 -22.74 19.85 7.44
CA MET A 82 -21.59 18.98 7.69
C MET A 82 -21.10 18.29 6.40
N ASP A 83 -22.01 17.69 5.62
CA ASP A 83 -21.70 17.03 4.35
C ASP A 83 -21.18 18.02 3.29
N LYS A 84 -21.58 19.29 3.34
CA LYS A 84 -21.11 20.35 2.44
C LYS A 84 -19.70 20.83 2.79
N VAL A 85 -19.34 20.86 4.08
CA VAL A 85 -18.05 21.36 4.58
C VAL A 85 -16.99 20.26 4.61
N ILE A 86 -17.34 19.06 5.08
CA ILE A 86 -16.41 17.92 5.20
C ILE A 86 -16.41 17.06 3.93
N GLY A 87 -17.43 17.20 3.07
CA GLY A 87 -17.71 16.30 1.95
C GLY A 87 -18.66 15.18 2.39
N LYS A 88 -18.99 14.25 1.50
CA LYS A 88 -19.60 12.96 1.91
C LYS A 88 -18.50 11.92 2.03
N LEU A 89 -18.58 11.07 3.05
CA LEU A 89 -17.64 9.97 3.25
C LEU A 89 -17.64 9.02 2.04
N GLU A 90 -18.83 8.78 1.47
CA GLU A 90 -19.07 7.88 0.34
C GLU A 90 -18.51 8.43 -1.00
N ASP A 91 -18.56 9.75 -1.19
CA ASP A 91 -18.08 10.44 -2.40
C ASP A 91 -16.62 10.89 -2.29
N ASN A 92 -15.89 10.43 -1.26
CA ASN A 92 -14.50 10.79 -1.11
C ASN A 92 -13.64 10.12 -2.19
N THR A 93 -13.28 10.89 -3.21
CA THR A 93 -12.51 10.43 -4.38
C THR A 93 -11.18 9.79 -3.99
N PHE A 94 -10.54 10.25 -2.92
CA PHE A 94 -9.30 9.66 -2.42
C PHE A 94 -9.52 8.27 -1.82
N ILE A 95 -10.59 8.06 -1.04
CA ILE A 95 -10.93 6.73 -0.51
C ILE A 95 -11.24 5.76 -1.64
N GLN A 96 -12.06 6.18 -2.61
CA GLN A 96 -12.43 5.36 -3.76
C GLN A 96 -11.20 4.99 -4.61
N GLN A 97 -10.29 5.94 -4.83
CA GLN A 97 -9.03 5.70 -5.52
C GLN A 97 -8.18 4.66 -4.78
N GLN A 98 -8.00 4.81 -3.47
CA GLN A 98 -7.20 3.88 -2.67
C GLN A 98 -7.79 2.46 -2.64
N LEU A 99 -9.12 2.33 -2.57
CA LEU A 99 -9.79 1.03 -2.69
C LEU A 99 -9.57 0.39 -4.06
N GLY A 100 -9.69 1.16 -5.15
CA GLY A 100 -9.41 0.66 -6.50
C GLY A 100 -7.96 0.24 -6.73
N GLU A 101 -7.00 1.02 -6.19
CA GLU A 101 -5.57 0.68 -6.20
C GLU A 101 -5.26 -0.56 -5.34
N PHE A 102 -5.99 -0.76 -4.24
CA PHE A 102 -5.89 -1.95 -3.42
C PHE A 102 -6.43 -3.19 -4.14
N ASP A 103 -7.59 -3.09 -4.78
CA ASP A 103 -8.18 -4.20 -5.54
C ASP A 103 -7.30 -4.64 -6.71
N SER A 104 -6.73 -3.68 -7.44
CA SER A 104 -5.81 -3.96 -8.54
C SER A 104 -4.54 -4.66 -8.04
N PHE A 105 -3.93 -4.11 -6.99
CA PHE A 105 -2.78 -4.72 -6.33
C PHE A 105 -3.07 -6.14 -5.81
N LYS A 106 -4.23 -6.35 -5.17
CA LYS A 106 -4.63 -7.67 -4.66
C LYS A 106 -4.79 -8.69 -5.77
N LYS A 107 -5.29 -8.28 -6.94
CA LYS A 107 -5.38 -9.17 -8.12
C LYS A 107 -4.00 -9.54 -8.65
N GLU A 108 -3.11 -8.56 -8.81
CA GLU A 108 -1.73 -8.79 -9.28
C GLU A 108 -0.97 -9.73 -8.35
N VAL A 109 -0.99 -9.47 -7.04
CA VAL A 109 -0.29 -10.32 -6.06
C VAL A 109 -0.85 -11.74 -6.06
N LYS A 110 -2.17 -11.92 -6.17
CA LYS A 110 -2.79 -13.25 -6.28
C LYS A 110 -2.36 -13.99 -7.55
N GLN A 111 -2.21 -13.28 -8.67
CA GLN A 111 -1.68 -13.88 -9.91
C GLN A 111 -0.25 -14.36 -9.72
N ILE A 112 0.60 -13.57 -9.06
CA ILE A 112 1.99 -13.94 -8.72
C ILE A 112 2.01 -15.18 -7.81
N ILE A 113 1.20 -15.20 -6.75
CA ILE A 113 1.11 -16.37 -5.85
C ILE A 113 0.71 -17.63 -6.64
N LYS A 114 -0.22 -17.50 -7.60
CA LYS A 114 -0.66 -18.61 -8.45
C LYS A 114 0.44 -19.09 -9.40
N SER A 115 1.21 -18.20 -10.01
CA SER A 115 2.30 -18.60 -10.91
C SER A 115 3.40 -19.38 -10.18
N ILE A 116 3.71 -19.01 -8.93
CA ILE A 116 4.69 -19.74 -8.11
C ILE A 116 4.18 -21.17 -7.80
N ASN A 117 2.86 -21.40 -7.69
CA ASN A 117 2.29 -22.75 -7.43
C ASN A 117 2.36 -23.71 -8.62
N THR A 118 2.65 -23.19 -9.81
CA THR A 118 2.54 -23.97 -11.06
C THR A 118 3.92 -24.35 -11.63
N GLY A 119 5.02 -24.01 -10.94
CA GLY A 119 6.39 -24.44 -11.24
C GLY A 119 6.84 -25.54 -10.29
#